data_AF-A0A0M5JFC3-F1
#
_entry.id   AF-A0A0M5JFC3-F1
#
_cell.length_a   1.000
_cell.length_b   1.000
_cell.length_c   1.000
_cell.angle_alpha   90.00
_cell.angle_beta   90.00
_cell.angle_gamma   90.00
#
_symmetry.space_group_name_H-M   'P 1'
#
loop_
_entity.id
_entity.type
_entity.pdbx_description
1 polymer ?
#
loop_
_entity_poly.entity_id
_entity_poly.type
_entity_poly.pdbx_seq_one_letter_code
_entity_poly.pdbx_strand_id
1 'polypeptide(L)'
;MRKIKWLLYGIIVIFIILSGFAYQKITDDTYKGMTIIPEEHKDIPLFKGLKPTEHQYIIEGNHWIDIYEFYSKALPKYGWVVKNKDSALNDDDSENDWSGFNSRWIKKGFDAELLILAHYN
;
A
#
# COMPACT_ATOMS: atom_id res chain seq x y z
N MET A 1 -36.41 -34.01 -12.28
CA MET A 1 -35.54 -33.01 -12.95
C MET A 1 -35.63 -31.60 -12.36
N ARG A 2 -36.82 -31.01 -12.14
CA ARG A 2 -36.95 -29.61 -11.64
C ARG A 2 -36.32 -29.39 -10.25
N LYS A 3 -36.54 -30.29 -9.29
CA LYS A 3 -35.98 -30.20 -7.92
C LYS A 3 -34.44 -30.28 -7.87
N ILE A 4 -33.84 -31.08 -8.75
CA ILE A 4 -32.38 -31.20 -8.89
C ILE A 4 -31.79 -29.89 -9.45
N LYS A 5 -32.45 -29.25 -10.42
CA LYS A 5 -32.05 -27.93 -10.93
C LYS A 5 -32.10 -26.85 -9.83
N TRP A 6 -33.13 -26.84 -8.99
CA TRP A 6 -33.23 -25.92 -7.85
C TRP A 6 -32.15 -26.16 -6.79
N LEU A 7 -31.82 -27.43 -6.50
CA LEU A 7 -30.68 -27.78 -5.63
C LEU A 7 -29.36 -27.29 -6.22
N LEU A 8 -29.13 -27.47 -7.52
CA LEU A 8 -27.92 -26.99 -8.21
C LEU A 8 -27.79 -25.47 -8.15
N TYR A 9 -28.86 -24.71 -8.39
CA TYR A 9 -28.84 -23.26 -8.25
C TYR A 9 -28.55 -22.81 -6.82
N GLY A 10 -29.12 -23.49 -5.82
CA GLY A 10 -28.84 -23.22 -4.40
C GLY A 10 -27.36 -23.43 -4.06
N ILE A 11 -26.77 -24.51 -4.54
CA ILE A 11 -25.34 -24.82 -4.35
C ILE A 11 -24.45 -23.74 -5.00
N ILE A 12 -24.76 -23.33 -6.24
CA ILE A 12 -24.01 -22.28 -6.94
C ILE A 12 -24.04 -20.96 -6.17
N VAL A 13 -25.21 -20.57 -5.64
CA VAL A 13 -25.35 -19.35 -4.83
C VAL A 13 -24.52 -19.43 -3.56
N ILE A 14 -24.52 -20.59 -2.87
CA ILE A 14 -23.69 -20.80 -1.68
C ILE A 14 -22.20 -20.67 -2.02
N PHE A 15 -21.74 -21.24 -3.13
CA PHE A 15 -20.35 -21.09 -3.57
C PHE A 15 -19.99 -19.62 -3.85
N ILE A 16 -20.85 -18.87 -4.52
CA ILE A 16 -20.60 -17.43 -4.79
C ILE A 16 -20.47 -16.65 -3.48
N ILE A 17 -21.36 -16.89 -2.51
CA ILE A 17 -21.31 -16.24 -1.20
C ILE A 17 -20.02 -16.61 -0.45
N LEU A 18 -19.68 -17.90 -0.38
CA LEU A 18 -18.45 -18.37 0.28
C LEU A 18 -17.19 -17.81 -0.37
N SER A 19 -17.14 -17.74 -1.71
CA SER A 19 -16.04 -17.11 -2.43
C SER A 19 -15.91 -15.62 -2.10
N GLY A 20 -17.03 -14.90 -1.98
CA GLY A 20 -17.03 -13.50 -1.55
C GLY A 20 -16.47 -13.32 -0.14
N PHE A 21 -16.92 -14.13 0.82
CA PHE A 21 -16.40 -14.10 2.20
C PHE A 21 -14.92 -14.46 2.29
N ALA A 22 -14.49 -15.50 1.56
CA ALA A 22 -13.09 -15.90 1.53
C ALA A 22 -12.20 -14.79 0.94
N TYR A 23 -12.66 -14.13 -0.13
CA TYR A 23 -11.96 -13.02 -0.75
C TYR A 23 -11.80 -11.84 0.23
N GLN A 24 -12.91 -11.40 0.85
CA GLN A 24 -12.86 -10.32 1.85
C GLN A 24 -11.92 -10.65 2.99
N LYS A 25 -11.98 -11.87 3.54
CA LYS A 25 -11.10 -12.28 4.64
C LYS A 25 -9.62 -12.24 4.25
N ILE A 26 -9.26 -12.70 3.06
CA ILE A 26 -7.87 -12.64 2.58
C ILE A 26 -7.42 -11.18 2.41
N THR A 27 -8.27 -10.31 1.87
CA THR A 27 -7.99 -8.88 1.74
C THR A 27 -7.80 -8.21 3.10
N ASP A 28 -8.72 -8.43 4.04
CA ASP A 28 -8.65 -7.87 5.39
C ASP A 28 -7.39 -8.35 6.11
N ASP A 29 -7.07 -9.65 6.03
CA ASP A 29 -5.86 -10.21 6.64
C ASP A 29 -4.58 -9.64 5.98
N THR A 30 -4.62 -9.32 4.67
CA THR A 30 -3.48 -8.73 3.94
C THR A 30 -3.17 -7.31 4.40
N TYR A 31 -4.17 -6.51 4.76
CA TYR A 31 -4.01 -5.09 5.09
C TYR A 31 -4.25 -4.75 6.57
N LYS A 32 -4.40 -5.76 7.43
CA LYS A 32 -4.84 -5.63 8.83
C LYS A 32 -4.07 -4.61 9.68
N GLY A 33 -2.79 -4.40 9.38
CA GLY A 33 -1.91 -3.44 10.06
C GLY A 33 -1.79 -2.09 9.39
N MET A 34 -2.50 -1.84 8.29
CA MET A 34 -2.40 -0.62 7.50
C MET A 34 -3.62 0.27 7.73
N THR A 35 -3.38 1.56 7.97
CA THR A 35 -4.46 2.56 8.07
C THR A 35 -4.77 3.20 6.72
N ILE A 36 -3.85 3.11 5.75
CA ILE A 36 -3.98 3.67 4.41
C ILE A 36 -3.57 2.59 3.41
N ILE A 37 -4.47 2.24 2.50
CA ILE A 37 -4.25 1.25 1.44
C ILE A 37 -4.21 1.98 0.10
N PRO A 38 -3.04 2.27 -0.49
CA PRO A 38 -2.91 2.97 -1.77
C PRO A 38 -3.89 2.52 -2.86
N GLU A 39 -4.16 1.22 -2.99
CA GLU A 39 -5.08 0.65 -3.98
C GLU A 39 -6.54 1.14 -3.84
N GLU A 40 -6.95 1.57 -2.63
CA GLU A 40 -8.28 2.11 -2.35
C GLU A 40 -8.36 3.64 -2.61
N HIS A 41 -7.22 4.28 -2.84
CA HIS A 41 -7.10 5.73 -2.96
C HIS A 41 -6.59 6.15 -4.35
N LYS A 42 -7.44 6.84 -5.13
CA LYS A 42 -7.06 7.34 -6.48
C LYS A 42 -5.93 8.37 -6.46
N ASP A 43 -5.67 8.97 -5.31
CA ASP A 43 -4.74 10.05 -5.08
C ASP A 43 -3.47 9.62 -4.33
N ILE A 44 -3.31 8.32 -4.05
CA ILE A 44 -2.11 7.74 -3.45
C ILE A 44 -1.53 6.73 -4.45
N PRO A 45 -0.58 7.14 -5.31
CA PRO A 45 -0.02 6.26 -6.32
C PRO A 45 0.86 5.19 -5.67
N LEU A 46 0.79 3.94 -6.13
CA LEU A 46 1.63 2.85 -5.63
C LEU A 46 2.86 2.64 -6.54
N PHE A 47 4.05 2.57 -5.94
CA PHE A 47 5.27 2.25 -6.69
C PHE A 47 5.19 0.84 -7.27
N LYS A 48 5.54 0.68 -8.56
CA LYS A 48 5.41 -0.59 -9.27
C LYS A 48 6.30 -1.67 -8.65
N GLY A 49 5.70 -2.81 -8.33
CA GLY A 49 6.42 -3.98 -7.80
C GLY A 49 6.35 -4.10 -6.27
N LEU A 50 5.91 -3.05 -5.57
CA LEU A 50 5.54 -3.17 -4.16
C LEU A 50 4.39 -4.17 -4.00
N LYS A 51 4.56 -5.10 -3.07
CA LYS A 51 3.55 -6.10 -2.69
C LYS A 51 3.14 -5.88 -1.24
N PRO A 52 1.83 -5.87 -0.94
CA PRO A 52 1.37 -5.73 0.42
C PRO A 52 1.67 -6.98 1.26
N THR A 53 1.86 -6.77 2.56
CA THR A 53 1.94 -7.75 3.65
C THR A 53 1.09 -7.25 4.81
N GLU A 54 0.88 -8.02 5.89
CA GLU A 54 -0.01 -7.61 7.00
C GLU A 54 0.22 -6.17 7.51
N HIS A 55 1.46 -5.66 7.48
CA HIS A 55 1.81 -4.35 8.07
C HIS A 55 2.49 -3.35 7.12
N GLN A 56 2.98 -3.78 5.97
CA GLN A 56 3.80 -2.93 5.08
C GLN A 56 3.82 -3.41 3.64
N TYR A 57 4.37 -2.59 2.75
CA TYR A 57 4.68 -3.00 1.39
C TYR A 57 6.16 -3.39 1.27
N ILE A 58 6.44 -4.47 0.54
CA ILE A 58 7.79 -4.97 0.31
C ILE A 58 8.08 -5.10 -1.19
N ILE A 59 9.34 -4.91 -1.58
CA ILE A 59 9.86 -5.19 -2.92
C ILE A 59 11.24 -5.84 -2.77
N GLU A 60 11.56 -6.77 -3.67
CA GLU A 60 12.86 -7.43 -3.68
C GLU A 60 13.92 -6.50 -4.28
N GLY A 61 15.11 -6.47 -3.68
CA GLY A 61 16.23 -5.65 -4.14
C GLY A 61 16.26 -4.23 -3.57
N ASN A 62 17.36 -3.52 -3.85
CA ASN A 62 17.55 -2.15 -3.39
C ASN A 62 16.85 -1.16 -4.32
N HIS A 63 15.69 -0.65 -3.89
CA HIS A 63 14.88 0.31 -4.64
C HIS A 63 14.53 1.57 -3.84
N TRP A 64 15.13 1.81 -2.67
CA TRP A 64 14.67 2.89 -1.79
C TRP A 64 14.84 4.27 -2.44
N ILE A 65 15.87 4.48 -3.26
CA ILE A 65 16.09 5.73 -4.02
C ILE A 65 14.99 5.92 -5.08
N ASP A 66 14.69 4.89 -5.87
CA ASP A 66 13.64 4.93 -6.90
C ASP A 66 12.27 5.23 -6.28
N ILE A 67 11.99 4.62 -5.12
CA ILE A 67 10.76 4.80 -4.37
C ILE A 67 10.67 6.25 -3.84
N TYR A 68 11.77 6.78 -3.28
CA TYR A 68 11.83 8.16 -2.81
C TYR A 68 11.53 9.16 -3.94
N GLU A 69 12.19 8.98 -5.09
CA GLU A 69 11.99 9.84 -6.25
C GLU A 69 10.55 9.76 -6.78
N PHE A 70 10.01 8.55 -6.86
CA PHE A 70 8.66 8.31 -7.33
C PHE A 70 7.64 9.08 -6.49
N TYR A 71 7.64 8.90 -5.17
CA TYR A 71 6.67 9.57 -4.30
C TYR A 71 6.88 11.08 -4.27
N SER A 72 8.14 11.54 -4.29
CA SER A 72 8.47 12.97 -4.35
C SER A 72 7.93 13.65 -5.61
N LYS A 73 7.90 12.94 -6.75
CA LYS A 73 7.37 13.45 -8.02
C LYS A 73 5.86 13.25 -8.17
N ALA A 74 5.31 12.16 -7.62
CA ALA A 74 3.93 11.76 -7.87
C ALA A 74 2.93 12.40 -6.91
N LEU A 75 3.22 12.43 -5.60
CA LEU A 75 2.29 12.92 -4.58
C LEU A 75 1.86 14.40 -4.79
N PRO A 76 2.76 15.34 -5.13
CA PRO A 76 2.37 16.72 -5.40
C PRO A 76 1.33 16.87 -6.51
N LYS A 77 1.35 15.98 -7.52
CA LYS A 77 0.38 16.00 -8.63
C LYS A 77 -1.04 15.71 -8.18
N TYR A 78 -1.20 15.05 -7.03
CA TYR A 78 -2.48 14.73 -6.41
C TYR A 78 -2.85 15.68 -5.26
N GLY A 79 -2.13 16.78 -5.09
CA GLY A 79 -2.41 17.80 -4.08
C GLY A 79 -1.85 17.51 -2.69
N TRP A 80 -0.96 16.52 -2.57
CA TRP A 80 -0.22 16.29 -1.33
C TRP A 80 0.93 17.29 -1.21
N VAL A 81 1.11 17.82 0.00
CA VAL A 81 2.17 18.77 0.36
C VAL A 81 3.09 18.10 1.35
N VAL A 82 4.41 18.21 1.12
CA VAL A 82 5.41 17.70 2.04
C VAL A 82 5.39 18.51 3.33
N LYS A 83 5.27 17.82 4.46
CA LYS A 83 5.37 18.40 5.82
C LYS A 83 6.79 18.24 6.36
N ASN A 84 7.37 17.06 6.22
CA ASN A 84 8.78 16.77 6.51
C ASN A 84 9.29 15.68 5.57
N LYS A 85 10.60 15.67 5.30
CA LYS A 85 11.30 14.57 4.64
C LYS A 85 12.74 14.51 5.13
N ASP A 86 13.23 13.31 5.39
CA ASP A 86 14.63 13.01 5.68
C ASP A 86 15.08 11.85 4.81
N SER A 87 16.34 11.83 4.41
CA SER A 87 16.89 10.78 3.56
C SER A 87 18.39 10.64 3.78
N ALA A 88 18.87 9.40 3.68
CA ALA A 88 20.30 9.09 3.63
C ALA A 88 21.03 9.79 2.47
N LEU A 89 20.31 10.23 1.41
CA LEU A 89 20.89 11.01 0.32
C LEU A 89 21.49 12.35 0.77
N ASN A 90 21.05 12.88 1.91
CA ASN A 90 21.51 14.16 2.45
C ASN A 90 22.42 13.96 3.67
N ASP A 91 22.88 12.73 3.92
CA ASP A 91 23.80 12.44 5.01
C ASP A 91 25.25 12.60 4.53
N ASP A 92 25.93 13.61 5.07
CA ASP A 92 27.34 13.87 4.79
C ASP A 92 28.28 13.11 5.76
N ASP A 93 27.74 12.37 6.73
CA ASP A 93 28.51 11.55 7.64
C ASP A 93 28.95 10.25 6.96
N SER A 94 30.22 10.19 6.58
CA SER A 94 30.81 9.01 5.95
C SER A 94 30.82 7.76 6.84
N GLU A 95 30.57 7.89 8.16
CA GLU A 95 30.44 6.75 9.07
C GLU A 95 29.00 6.21 9.15
N ASN A 96 28.01 6.93 8.62
CA ASN A 96 26.60 6.55 8.69
C ASN A 96 26.14 5.84 7.39
N ASP A 97 26.25 4.51 7.36
CA ASP A 97 25.90 3.66 6.21
C ASP A 97 24.40 3.30 6.12
N TRP A 98 23.52 4.13 6.67
CA TRP A 98 22.08 3.85 6.61
C TRP A 98 21.55 4.08 5.19
N SER A 99 20.67 3.19 4.72
CA SER A 99 20.07 3.25 3.40
C SER A 99 18.56 3.39 3.52
N GLY A 100 18.03 4.60 3.29
CA GLY A 100 16.60 4.83 3.38
C GLY A 100 16.16 6.28 3.37
N PHE A 101 14.85 6.45 3.56
CA PHE A 101 14.21 7.75 3.71
C PHE A 101 12.95 7.65 4.56
N ASN A 102 12.56 8.78 5.14
CA ASN A 102 11.25 9.00 5.68
C ASN A 102 10.64 10.26 5.05
N SER A 103 9.34 10.26 4.81
CA SER A 103 8.65 11.46 4.34
C SER A 103 7.22 11.47 4.85
N ARG A 104 6.73 12.67 5.19
CA ARG A 104 5.41 12.91 5.73
C ARG A 104 4.69 13.91 4.87
N TRP A 105 3.47 13.57 4.48
CA TRP A 105 2.67 14.33 3.54
C TRP A 105 1.28 14.61 4.10
N ILE A 106 0.77 15.79 3.79
CA ILE A 106 -0.57 16.24 4.18
C ILE A 106 -1.35 16.66 2.94
N LYS A 107 -2.67 16.50 2.98
CA LYS A 107 -3.55 16.93 1.89
C LYS A 107 -4.81 17.58 2.46
N LYS A 108 -5.22 18.71 1.88
CA LYS A 108 -6.43 19.41 2.32
C LYS A 108 -7.66 18.54 2.07
N GLY A 109 -8.49 18.36 3.11
CA GLY A 109 -9.69 17.52 3.05
C GLY A 109 -9.40 16.02 3.15
N PHE A 110 -8.18 15.63 3.52
CA PHE A 110 -7.83 14.28 3.91
C PHE A 110 -7.52 14.27 5.41
N ASP A 111 -8.33 13.58 6.20
CA ASP A 111 -8.31 13.64 7.68
C ASP A 111 -7.17 12.80 8.31
N ALA A 112 -6.06 12.62 7.60
CA ALA A 112 -4.89 11.87 8.04
C ALA A 112 -3.59 12.37 7.39
N GLU A 113 -2.45 11.87 7.86
CA GLU A 113 -1.13 12.12 7.27
C GLU A 113 -0.64 10.85 6.57
N LEU A 114 -0.01 11.00 5.40
CA LEU A 114 0.66 9.90 4.72
C LEU A 114 2.13 9.88 5.15
N LEU A 115 2.53 8.82 5.85
CA LEU A 115 3.90 8.56 6.26
C LEU A 115 4.49 7.45 5.38
N ILE A 116 5.59 7.75 4.69
CA ILE A 116 6.31 6.78 3.86
C ILE A 116 7.69 6.61 4.46
N LEU A 117 7.99 5.38 4.89
CA LEU A 117 9.31 4.98 5.32
C LEU A 117 9.79 3.87 4.39
N ALA A 118 11.01 4.00 3.90
CA ALA A 118 11.69 2.93 3.20
C ALA A 118 13.09 2.79 3.78
N HIS A 119 13.50 1.55 4.02
CA HIS A 119 14.85 1.20 4.40
C HIS A 119 15.28 -0.02 3.59
N TYR A 120 16.57 -0.13 3.34
CA TYR A 120 17.20 -1.30 2.75
C TYR A 120 18.31 -1.77 3.70
N ASN A 121 18.25 -3.05 4.07
CA ASN A 121 19.24 -3.73 4.91
C ASN A 121 19.98 -4.79 4.10
#